data_AF-A0AAN9AH84-F1
#
_entry.id   AF-A0AAN9AH84-F1
#
_cell.length_a   1.000
_cell.length_b   1.000
_cell.length_c   1.000
_cell.angle_alpha   90.00
_cell.angle_beta   90.00
_cell.angle_gamma   90.00
#
_symmetry.space_group_name_H-M   'P 1'
#
loop_
_entity.id
_entity.type
_entity.pdbx_description
1 polymer ?
#
loop_
_entity_poly.entity_id
_entity_poly.type
_entity_poly.pdbx_seq_one_letter_code
_entity_poly.pdbx_strand_id
1 'polypeptide(L)'
;KNYVGEYGIVPGWGRQSESGEPSDVVRQVRIPIISNEQCKTKKYQPHEITDNMMCAGYDAGKIDACQGDSGGPLLYERQGENQIDLI
;
A
#
# COMPACT_ATOMS: atom_id res chain seq x y z
N LYS A 1 1.03 -17.03 0.12
CA LYS A 1 0.01 -16.66 1.14
C LYS A 1 -0.97 -15.71 0.49
N ASN A 2 -2.25 -15.74 0.87
CA ASN A 2 -3.23 -14.76 0.44
C ASN A 2 -3.36 -13.71 1.55
N TYR A 3 -3.12 -12.43 1.22
CA TYR A 3 -3.22 -11.31 2.16
C TYR A 3 -4.45 -10.42 1.89
N VAL A 4 -5.27 -10.74 0.89
CA VAL A 4 -6.47 -9.98 0.55
C VAL A 4 -7.42 -9.95 1.75
N GLY A 5 -7.86 -8.75 2.12
CA GLY A 5 -8.71 -8.50 3.30
C GLY A 5 -7.93 -8.19 4.59
N GLU A 6 -6.61 -8.42 4.61
CA GLU A 6 -5.73 -7.97 5.69
C GLU A 6 -5.30 -6.51 5.50
N TYR A 7 -4.64 -5.95 6.50
CA TYR A 7 -4.07 -4.60 6.44
C TYR A 7 -2.56 -4.64 6.24
N GLY A 8 -2.11 -3.84 5.28
CA GLY A 8 -0.72 -3.50 5.06
C GLY A 8 -0.34 -2.21 5.77
N ILE A 9 0.92 -2.13 6.21
CA ILE A 9 1.57 -0.93 6.72
C ILE A 9 2.70 -0.57 5.75
N VAL A 10 2.66 0.66 5.24
CA VAL A 10 3.70 1.20 4.35
C VAL A 10 4.41 2.34 5.09
N PRO A 11 5.62 2.11 5.63
CA PRO A 11 6.45 3.17 6.19
C PRO A 11 7.29 3.85 5.10
N GLY A 12 7.55 5.14 5.25
CA GLY A 12 8.38 5.88 4.31
C GLY A 12 8.65 7.34 4.72
N TRP A 13 9.53 7.98 3.94
CA TRP A 13 9.88 9.40 4.05
C TRP A 13 9.42 10.19 2.82
N GLY A 14 8.59 9.59 1.97
CA GLY A 14 8.08 10.20 0.75
C GLY A 14 7.25 11.44 1.00
N ARG A 15 6.78 12.03 -0.09
CA ARG A 15 5.99 13.26 -0.05
C ARG A 15 4.69 13.06 0.71
N GLN A 16 4.27 14.10 1.43
CA GLN A 16 3.03 14.08 2.19
C GLN A 16 1.79 14.42 1.34
N SER A 17 2.00 14.85 0.09
CA SER A 17 0.97 15.09 -0.93
C SER A 17 1.64 15.10 -2.31
N GLU A 18 0.86 15.06 -3.39
CA GLU A 18 1.39 14.95 -4.77
C GLU A 18 2.45 16.02 -5.11
N SER A 19 2.25 17.25 -4.62
CA SER A 19 3.18 18.39 -4.78
C SER A 19 3.80 18.85 -3.46
N GLY A 20 3.72 18.02 -2.42
CA GLY A 20 4.27 18.33 -1.10
C GLY A 20 5.75 17.97 -0.96
N GLU A 21 6.34 18.39 0.15
CA GLU A 21 7.72 18.03 0.49
C GLU A 21 7.80 16.61 1.09
N PRO A 22 8.95 15.92 0.92
CA PRO A 22 9.28 14.72 1.68
C PRO A 22 9.17 14.95 3.20
N SER A 23 8.98 13.89 3.96
CA SER A 23 8.92 13.96 5.41
C SER A 23 10.31 13.82 6.02
N ASP A 24 10.69 14.72 6.95
CA ASP A 24 11.95 14.63 7.69
C ASP A 24 11.99 13.47 8.70
N VAL A 25 10.80 12.95 9.05
CA VAL A 25 10.62 11.81 9.96
C VAL A 25 9.84 10.71 9.26
N VAL A 26 10.07 9.45 9.65
CA VAL A 26 9.33 8.33 9.06
C VAL A 26 7.85 8.48 9.35
N ARG A 27 7.03 8.30 8.32
CA ARG A 27 5.58 8.22 8.41
C ARG A 27 5.15 6.83 7.98
N GLN A 28 3.95 6.44 8.37
CA GLN A 28 3.36 5.19 7.92
C GLN A 28 1.88 5.35 7.63
N VAL A 29 1.39 4.59 6.66
CA VAL A 29 -0.04 4.47 6.38
C VAL A 29 -0.48 3.02 6.57
N ARG A 30 -1.70 2.84 7.10
CA ARG A 30 -2.34 1.54 7.24
C ARG A 30 -3.48 1.41 6.24
N ILE A 31 -3.31 0.54 5.26
CA ILE A 31 -4.20 0.42 4.08
C ILE A 31 -4.62 -1.04 3.88
N PRO A 32 -5.85 -1.31 3.42
CA PRO A 32 -6.29 -2.68 3.18
C PRO A 32 -5.62 -3.25 1.92
N ILE A 33 -5.25 -4.52 1.96
CA ILE A 33 -4.77 -5.27 0.80
C ILE A 33 -5.99 -5.78 0.03
N ILE A 34 -6.05 -5.49 -1.26
CA ILE A 34 -7.18 -5.80 -2.15
C ILE A 34 -6.75 -6.77 -3.25
N SER A 35 -7.71 -7.45 -3.88
CA SER A 35 -7.37 -8.36 -4.98
C SER A 35 -6.96 -7.57 -6.23
N ASN A 36 -6.12 -8.18 -7.08
CA ASN A 36 -5.76 -7.59 -8.38
C ASN A 36 -6.99 -7.39 -9.28
N GLU A 37 -8.03 -8.23 -9.13
CA GLU A 37 -9.30 -8.08 -9.85
C GLU A 37 -10.02 -6.80 -9.41
N GLN A 38 -10.14 -6.57 -8.09
CA GLN A 38 -10.70 -5.33 -7.56
C GLN A 38 -9.87 -4.13 -8.01
N CYS A 39 -8.55 -4.24 -7.97
CA CYS A 39 -7.64 -3.19 -8.41
C CYS A 39 -7.83 -2.85 -9.91
N LYS A 40 -7.92 -3.84 -10.79
CA LYS A 40 -8.14 -3.66 -12.23
C LYS A 40 -9.45 -2.92 -12.56
N THR A 41 -10.45 -2.93 -11.67
CA THR A 41 -11.67 -2.13 -11.86
C THR A 41 -11.44 -0.62 -11.67
N LYS A 42 -10.30 -0.21 -11.09
CA LYS A 42 -9.98 1.18 -10.72
C LYS A 42 -9.31 1.93 -11.87
N LYS A 43 -10.03 2.21 -12.96
CA LYS A 43 -9.54 3.03 -14.10
C LYS A 43 -8.16 2.63 -14.70
N TYR A 44 -7.57 1.52 -14.29
CA TYR A 44 -6.34 0.98 -14.85
C TYR A 44 -6.66 0.26 -16.16
N GLN A 45 -5.74 0.35 -17.11
CA GLN A 45 -5.76 -0.49 -18.30
C GLN A 45 -5.50 -1.95 -17.90
N PRO A 46 -6.04 -2.94 -18.64
CA PRO A 46 -5.90 -4.36 -18.30
C PRO A 46 -4.46 -4.86 -18.11
N HIS A 47 -3.48 -4.18 -18.72
CA HIS A 47 -2.06 -4.54 -18.67
C HIS A 47 -1.26 -3.83 -17.56
N GLU A 48 -1.85 -2.87 -16.84
CA GLU A 48 -1.11 -2.09 -15.82
C GLU A 48 -0.92 -2.86 -14.51
N ILE A 49 -1.81 -3.81 -14.20
CA ILE A 49 -1.70 -4.67 -13.02
C ILE A 49 -1.45 -6.11 -13.46
N THR A 50 -0.24 -6.60 -13.20
CA THR A 50 0.19 -7.97 -13.53
C THR A 50 0.07 -8.91 -12.32
N ASP A 51 0.16 -10.22 -12.54
CA ASP A 51 0.05 -11.22 -11.46
C ASP A 51 1.26 -11.23 -10.51
N ASN A 52 2.36 -10.56 -10.89
CA ASN A 52 3.54 -10.36 -10.03
C ASN A 52 3.40 -9.13 -9.12
N MET A 53 2.25 -8.45 -9.14
CA MET A 53 1.98 -7.25 -8.35
C MET A 53 0.90 -7.53 -7.29
N MET A 54 0.89 -6.69 -6.26
CA MET A 54 -0.14 -6.66 -5.24
C MET A 54 -0.69 -5.24 -5.13
N CYS A 55 -1.99 -5.11 -4.91
CA CYS A 55 -2.62 -3.82 -4.66
C CYS A 55 -3.02 -3.68 -3.19
N ALA A 56 -2.82 -2.47 -2.65
CA ALA A 56 -3.31 -2.07 -1.35
C ALA A 56 -3.77 -0.62 -1.43
N GLY A 57 -4.88 -0.30 -0.76
CA GLY A 57 -5.44 1.06 -0.82
C GLY A 57 -6.95 1.11 -0.62
N TYR A 58 -7.47 2.31 -0.35
CA TYR A 58 -8.90 2.54 -0.18
C TYR A 58 -9.56 2.95 -1.49
N ASP A 59 -10.78 2.46 -1.72
CA ASP A 59 -11.55 2.69 -2.96
C ASP A 59 -11.77 4.15 -3.37
N ALA A 60 -11.83 5.07 -2.40
CA ALA A 60 -12.22 6.46 -2.61
C ALA A 60 -11.06 7.46 -2.50
N GLY A 61 -9.82 7.00 -2.38
CA GLY A 61 -8.66 7.86 -2.10
C GLY A 61 -8.75 8.47 -0.70
N LYS A 62 -7.85 8.08 0.20
CA LYS A 62 -7.80 8.63 1.57
C LYS A 62 -6.37 8.88 2.00
N ILE A 63 -5.63 7.79 2.12
CA ILE A 63 -4.23 7.74 2.53
C ILE A 63 -3.57 6.68 1.66
N ASP A 64 -2.38 6.96 1.19
CA ASP A 64 -1.63 6.10 0.29
C ASP A 64 -0.14 6.42 0.39
N ALA A 65 0.69 5.52 -0.14
CA ALA A 65 2.10 5.82 -0.40
C ALA A 65 2.22 6.88 -1.51
N CYS A 66 3.29 7.67 -1.49
CA CYS A 66 3.49 8.74 -2.44
C CYS A 66 4.89 8.67 -3.09
N GLN A 67 5.22 9.71 -3.86
CA GLN A 67 6.52 9.86 -4.49
C GLN A 67 7.63 9.84 -3.43
N GLY A 68 8.65 9.01 -3.65
CA GLY A 68 9.76 8.81 -2.71
C GLY A 68 9.59 7.62 -1.76
N ASP A 69 8.41 7.00 -1.71
CA ASP A 69 8.21 5.75 -0.94
C ASP A 69 8.53 4.48 -1.75
N SER A 70 8.71 4.61 -3.08
CA SER A 70 9.04 3.50 -3.97
C SER A 70 10.31 2.75 -3.53
N GLY A 71 10.20 1.43 -3.40
CA GLY A 71 11.27 0.56 -2.89
C GLY A 71 11.23 0.34 -1.39
N GLY A 72 10.37 1.06 -0.66
CA GLY A 72 10.07 0.80 0.75
C GLY A 72 9.29 -0.50 0.96
N PRO A 73 9.28 -1.04 2.19
CA PRO A 73 8.61 -2.30 2.49
C PRO A 73 7.09 -2.14 2.56
N LEU A 74 6.37 -3.21 2.21
CA LEU A 74 4.98 -3.42 2.61
C LEU A 74 4.96 -4.46 3.72
N LEU A 75 4.56 -4.04 4.92
CA LEU A 75 4.47 -4.91 6.09
C LEU A 75 3.02 -5.38 6.27
N TYR A 76 2.80 -6.60 6.75
CA TYR A 76 1.47 -7.07 7.13
C TYR A 76 1.36 -7.22 8.65
N GLU A 77 0.25 -6.73 9.21
CA GLU A 77 -0.08 -6.86 10.62
C GLU A 77 -0.93 -8.13 10.82
N ARG A 78 -0.41 -9.11 11.55
CA ARG A 78 -1.08 -10.38 11.74
C ARG A 78 -2.10 -10.27 12.89
N GLN A 79 -3.39 -10.41 12.57
CA GLN A 79 -4.45 -10.29 13.58
C GLN A 79 -4.31 -11.37 14.67
N GLY A 80 -4.33 -10.93 15.93
CA GLY A 80 -4.29 -11.81 17.10
C GLY A 80 -2.90 -12.17 17.62
N GLU A 81 -1.81 -11.75 16.96
CA GLU A 81 -0.44 -12.15 17.34
C GLU A 81 0.51 -10.99 17.70
N ASN A 82 0.06 -9.72 17.69
CA ASN A 82 0.93 -8.54 17.92
C ASN A 82 2.25 -8.62 17.12
N GLN A 83 2.19 -9.19 15.91
CA GLN A 83 3.34 -9.43 15.05
C GLN A 83 3.17 -8.68 13.73
N ILE A 84 4.26 -8.04 13.31
CA ILE A 84 4.38 -7.37 12.02
C ILE A 84 5.45 -8.12 11.23
N ASP A 85 5.08 -8.55 10.03
CA ASP A 85 5.94 -9.34 9.14
C ASP A 85 6.08 -8.61 7.79
N LEU A 86 7.20 -8.83 7.10
CA LEU A 86 7.39 -8.35 5.73
C LEU A 86 6.63 -9.24 4.75
N ILE A 87 5.99 -8.63 3.73
CA ILE A 87 5.38 -9.36 2.61
C ILE A 87 6.44 -9.81 1.59
#